data_AF-A0A954QH52-F1
#
_entry.id   AF-A0A954QH52-F1
#
_cell.length_a   1.000
_cell.length_b   1.000
_cell.length_c   1.000
_cell.angle_alpha   90.00
_cell.angle_beta   90.00
_cell.angle_gamma   90.00
#
_symmetry.space_group_name_H-M   'P 1'
#
loop_
_entity.id
_entity.type
_entity.pdbx_description
1 polymer ?
#
loop_
_entity_poly.entity_id
_entity_poly.type
_entity_poly.pdbx_seq_one_letter_code
_entity_poly.pdbx_strand_id
1 'polypeptide(L)'
;MTTSTLQQQGVDQELAAVLWAATDKVAGKELDRDKLNQNESHQVRLMVTGEIDGKTIQRSLHGTLKVGADQERAVSATPDQPTLVALILSKLNEATREKILAELPQQFAALGTWPEVAPHLIESAEQMLRNIRSKKTVKVRGNVRFVYDANGQPAKPMNRRTTGRNRHRPMQSNCRESRRCTK
;
A
#
# COMPACT_ATOMS: atom_id res chain seq x y z
N MET A 1 -5.52 -26.88 46.44
CA MET A 1 -5.81 -27.40 45.09
C MET A 1 -6.38 -26.27 44.21
N THR A 2 -5.55 -25.28 43.83
CA THR A 2 -5.99 -24.06 43.11
C THR A 2 -5.20 -23.81 41.82
N THR A 3 -4.36 -24.75 41.38
CA THR A 3 -3.49 -24.61 40.20
C THR A 3 -4.21 -24.81 38.86
N SER A 4 -5.48 -25.22 38.85
CA SER A 4 -6.16 -25.63 37.60
C SER A 4 -6.72 -24.47 36.76
N THR A 5 -6.94 -23.27 37.34
CA THR A 5 -7.62 -22.16 36.65
C THR A 5 -6.69 -21.36 35.74
N LEU A 6 -5.40 -21.25 36.07
CA LEU A 6 -4.42 -20.49 35.27
C LEU A 6 -4.00 -21.24 34.00
N GLN A 7 -3.95 -22.58 34.04
CA GLN A 7 -3.62 -23.38 32.86
C GLN A 7 -4.75 -23.37 31.82
N GLN A 8 -6.01 -23.29 32.24
CA GLN A 8 -7.16 -23.21 31.33
C GLN A 8 -7.19 -21.88 30.54
N GLN A 9 -6.78 -20.77 31.17
CA GLN A 9 -6.73 -19.46 30.50
C GLN A 9 -5.68 -19.37 29.39
N GLY A 10 -4.54 -20.06 29.53
CA GLY A 10 -3.50 -20.10 28.49
C GLY A 10 -3.92 -20.91 27.26
N VAL A 11 -4.55 -22.06 27.48
CA VAL A 11 -5.05 -22.94 26.40
C VAL A 11 -6.16 -22.25 25.59
N ASP A 12 -7.05 -21.50 26.25
CA ASP A 12 -8.12 -20.77 25.57
C ASP A 12 -7.61 -19.62 24.68
N GLN A 13 -6.45 -19.04 25.02
CA GLN A 13 -5.81 -17.98 24.22
C GLN A 13 -5.12 -18.55 22.98
N GLU A 14 -4.43 -19.68 23.12
CA GLU A 14 -3.76 -20.35 22.00
C GLU A 14 -4.77 -20.81 20.96
N LEU A 15 -5.84 -21.49 21.38
CA LEU A 15 -6.88 -21.95 20.46
C LEU A 15 -7.63 -20.79 19.78
N ALA A 16 -7.84 -19.68 20.49
CA ALA A 16 -8.37 -18.46 19.88
C ALA A 16 -7.42 -17.87 18.82
N ALA A 17 -6.11 -17.90 19.06
CA ALA A 17 -5.13 -17.45 18.07
C ALA A 17 -5.14 -18.32 16.80
N VAL A 18 -5.25 -19.65 16.96
CA VAL A 18 -5.40 -20.59 15.84
C VAL A 18 -6.67 -20.28 15.03
N LEU A 19 -7.81 -20.04 15.70
CA LEU A 19 -9.06 -19.67 15.04
C LEU A 19 -8.92 -18.40 14.19
N TRP A 20 -8.28 -17.36 14.73
CA TRP A 20 -8.09 -16.10 14.01
C TRP A 20 -7.10 -16.24 12.86
N ALA A 21 -6.02 -17.00 13.04
CA ALA A 21 -5.06 -17.27 11.97
C ALA A 21 -5.71 -18.02 10.80
N ALA A 22 -6.54 -19.02 11.09
CA ALA A 22 -7.30 -19.75 10.08
C ALA A 22 -8.29 -18.82 9.36
N THR A 23 -9.02 -17.99 10.11
CA THR A 23 -9.99 -17.04 9.56
C THR A 23 -9.31 -16.02 8.65
N ASP A 24 -8.14 -15.48 9.02
CA ASP A 24 -7.38 -14.54 8.20
C ASP A 24 -6.95 -15.15 6.85
N LYS A 25 -6.49 -16.40 6.85
CA LYS A 25 -6.10 -17.10 5.62
C LYS A 25 -7.27 -17.36 4.67
N VAL A 26 -8.44 -17.69 5.22
CA VAL A 26 -9.66 -17.89 4.41
C VAL A 26 -10.20 -16.56 3.92
N ALA A 27 -10.29 -15.55 4.81
CA ALA A 27 -10.73 -14.22 4.45
C ALA A 27 -9.87 -13.62 3.34
N GLY A 28 -8.55 -13.84 3.36
CA GLY A 28 -7.65 -13.38 2.29
C GLY A 28 -7.96 -13.96 0.89
N LYS A 29 -8.65 -15.10 0.80
CA LYS A 29 -9.05 -15.72 -0.49
C LYS A 29 -10.46 -15.34 -0.92
N GLU A 30 -11.38 -15.21 0.03
CA GLU A 30 -12.81 -14.93 -0.22
C GLU A 30 -13.14 -13.43 -0.29
N LEU A 31 -12.23 -12.56 0.14
CA LEU A 31 -12.46 -11.12 0.17
C LEU A 31 -12.50 -10.53 -1.26
N ASP A 32 -13.70 -10.28 -1.75
CA ASP A 32 -13.93 -9.49 -2.95
C ASP A 32 -14.04 -7.99 -2.63
N ARG A 33 -12.91 -7.31 -2.70
CA ARG A 33 -12.82 -5.89 -2.35
C ARG A 33 -13.47 -4.97 -3.40
N ASP A 34 -13.75 -5.45 -4.61
CA ASP A 34 -14.36 -4.65 -5.68
C ASP A 34 -15.84 -4.38 -5.45
N LYS A 35 -16.48 -5.21 -4.63
CA LYS A 35 -17.89 -5.06 -4.24
C LYS A 35 -18.12 -4.09 -3.08
N LEU A 36 -17.06 -3.54 -2.48
CA LEU A 36 -17.15 -2.62 -1.36
C LEU A 36 -17.10 -1.17 -1.84
N ASN A 37 -18.18 -0.42 -1.56
CA ASN A 37 -18.25 0.99 -1.90
C ASN A 37 -17.31 1.83 -1.00
N GLN A 38 -16.67 2.82 -1.61
CA GLN A 38 -15.72 3.70 -0.92
C GLN A 38 -16.42 4.67 0.03
N ASN A 39 -15.74 5.04 1.12
CA ASN A 39 -16.25 5.94 2.17
C ASN A 39 -17.50 5.43 2.92
N GLU A 40 -17.90 4.19 2.71
CA GLU A 40 -19.02 3.61 3.44
C GLU A 40 -18.59 3.03 4.78
N SER A 41 -19.58 2.90 5.66
CA SER A 41 -19.45 2.27 6.96
C SER A 41 -20.60 1.30 7.14
N HIS A 42 -20.27 0.05 7.46
CA HIS A 42 -21.24 -1.02 7.64
C HIS A 42 -21.19 -1.48 9.09
N GLN A 43 -22.36 -1.59 9.73
CA GLN A 43 -22.46 -2.25 11.03
C GLN A 43 -22.42 -3.75 10.78
N VAL A 44 -21.47 -4.45 11.40
CA VAL A 44 -21.29 -5.89 11.20
C VAL A 44 -21.33 -6.60 12.55
N ARG A 45 -22.16 -7.63 12.60
CA ARG A 45 -22.22 -8.60 13.69
C ARG A 45 -21.74 -9.93 13.14
N LEU A 46 -20.65 -10.44 13.69
CA LEU A 46 -20.02 -11.68 13.24
C LEU A 46 -20.04 -12.67 14.39
N MET A 47 -20.31 -13.93 14.09
CA MET A 47 -20.16 -15.04 15.02
C MET A 47 -19.21 -16.03 14.40
N VAL A 48 -18.02 -16.15 14.98
CA VAL A 48 -17.00 -17.11 14.56
C VAL A 48 -17.11 -18.32 15.46
N THR A 49 -17.45 -19.45 14.86
CA THR A 49 -17.53 -20.75 15.54
C THR A 49 -16.59 -21.70 14.83
N GLY A 50 -15.78 -22.42 15.58
CA GLY A 50 -14.85 -23.42 15.05
C GLY A 50 -14.63 -24.55 16.04
N GLU A 51 -14.22 -25.69 15.52
CA GLU A 51 -13.78 -26.83 16.31
C GLU A 51 -12.28 -27.00 16.10
N ILE A 52 -11.51 -26.94 17.18
CA ILE A 52 -10.05 -27.05 17.18
C ILE A 52 -9.69 -28.12 18.18
N ASP A 53 -9.06 -29.20 17.71
CA ASP A 53 -8.67 -30.34 18.54
C ASP A 53 -9.81 -30.91 19.40
N GLY A 54 -11.00 -31.04 18.81
CA GLY A 54 -12.21 -31.55 19.47
C GLY A 54 -12.87 -30.58 20.46
N LYS A 55 -12.40 -29.33 20.54
CA LYS A 55 -12.99 -28.27 21.36
C LYS A 55 -13.71 -27.24 20.50
N THR A 56 -14.98 -26.99 20.82
CA THR A 56 -15.76 -25.94 20.17
C THR A 56 -15.44 -24.59 20.80
N ILE A 57 -15.03 -23.63 19.97
CA ILE A 57 -14.80 -22.24 20.36
C ILE A 57 -15.76 -21.35 19.61
N GLN A 58 -16.40 -20.46 20.35
CA GLN A 58 -17.31 -19.46 19.82
C GLN A 58 -16.87 -18.06 20.27
N ARG A 59 -16.84 -17.13 19.32
CA ARG A 59 -16.55 -15.72 19.53
C ARG A 59 -17.54 -14.87 18.76
N SER A 60 -18.27 -14.01 19.47
CA SER A 60 -19.14 -13.00 18.86
C SER A 60 -18.38 -11.68 18.78
N LEU A 61 -18.34 -11.09 17.60
CA LEU A 61 -17.74 -9.79 17.34
C LEU A 61 -18.80 -8.80 16.88
N HIS A 62 -18.67 -7.58 17.39
CA HIS A 62 -19.53 -6.47 17.07
C HIS A 62 -18.68 -5.25 16.77
N GLY A 63 -19.01 -4.57 15.68
CA GLY A 63 -18.31 -3.37 15.32
C GLY A 63 -18.70 -2.82 13.98
N THR A 64 -17.99 -1.78 13.59
CA THR A 64 -18.20 -1.10 12.32
C THR A 64 -17.05 -1.41 11.37
N LEU A 65 -17.37 -1.95 10.20
CA LEU A 65 -16.44 -2.03 9.08
C LEU A 65 -16.43 -0.68 8.36
N LYS A 66 -15.26 -0.04 8.27
CA LYS A 66 -15.06 1.24 7.57
C LYS A 66 -14.22 1.02 6.32
N VAL A 67 -14.73 1.49 5.18
CA VAL A 67 -14.02 1.46 3.90
C VAL A 67 -13.51 2.87 3.61
N GLY A 68 -12.19 3.04 3.56
CA GLY A 68 -11.58 4.32 3.21
C GLY A 68 -11.82 4.73 1.75
N ALA A 69 -11.67 6.02 1.45
CA ALA A 69 -11.57 6.50 0.07
C ALA A 69 -10.33 5.93 -0.62
N ASP A 70 -10.42 5.69 -1.92
CA ASP A 70 -9.23 5.49 -2.74
C ASP A 70 -8.32 6.72 -2.68
N GLN A 71 -7.03 6.45 -2.67
CA GLN A 71 -6.00 7.47 -2.57
C GLN A 71 -5.06 7.35 -3.75
N GLU A 72 -4.55 8.49 -4.21
CA GLU A 72 -3.44 8.48 -5.15
C GLU A 72 -2.14 8.48 -4.36
N ARG A 73 -1.32 7.45 -4.56
CA ARG A 73 0.02 7.38 -3.99
C ARG A 73 1.02 7.71 -5.09
N ALA A 74 1.90 8.67 -4.83
CA ALA A 74 3.07 8.88 -5.65
C ALA A 74 4.02 7.68 -5.48
N VAL A 75 4.30 6.99 -6.57
CA VAL A 75 5.27 5.92 -6.66
C VAL A 75 6.37 6.37 -7.61
N SER A 76 7.62 6.20 -7.20
CA SER A 76 8.74 6.39 -8.10
C SER A 76 8.82 5.15 -9.00
N ALA A 77 8.57 5.33 -10.30
CA ALA A 77 8.69 4.26 -11.26
C ALA A 77 10.08 4.30 -11.89
N THR A 78 10.76 3.15 -11.92
CA THR A 78 11.94 2.99 -12.76
C THR A 78 11.55 3.14 -14.22
N PRO A 79 12.39 3.79 -15.05
CA PRO A 79 12.14 3.82 -16.49
C PRO A 79 12.11 2.41 -17.05
N ASP A 80 11.32 2.21 -18.10
CA ASP A 80 11.27 0.96 -18.83
C ASP A 80 12.67 0.64 -19.40
N GLN A 81 13.27 -0.47 -18.97
CA GLN A 81 14.66 -0.79 -19.28
C GLN A 81 14.90 -0.98 -20.79
N PRO A 82 14.07 -1.73 -21.55
CA PRO A 82 14.19 -1.83 -23.00
C PRO A 82 14.15 -0.46 -23.69
N THR A 83 13.18 0.40 -23.32
CA THR A 83 13.08 1.76 -23.88
C THR A 83 14.31 2.60 -23.55
N LEU A 84 14.85 2.49 -22.34
CA LEU A 84 16.06 3.20 -21.93
C LEU A 84 17.29 2.75 -22.74
N VAL A 85 17.48 1.44 -22.91
CA VAL A 85 18.59 0.89 -23.70
C VAL A 85 18.45 1.32 -25.17
N ALA A 86 17.25 1.24 -25.74
CA ALA A 86 17.01 1.72 -27.10
C ALA A 86 17.32 3.22 -27.26
N LEU A 87 16.96 4.04 -26.27
CA LEU A 87 17.29 5.47 -26.26
C LEU A 87 18.81 5.70 -26.20
N ILE A 88 19.54 4.96 -25.38
CA ILE A 88 21.02 5.06 -25.30
C ILE A 88 21.64 4.67 -26.65
N LEU A 89 21.22 3.54 -27.23
CA LEU A 89 21.70 3.08 -28.53
C LEU A 89 21.36 4.06 -29.66
N SER A 90 20.26 4.81 -29.57
CA SER A 90 19.89 5.84 -30.55
C SER A 90 20.85 7.03 -30.57
N LYS A 91 21.60 7.25 -29.49
CA LYS A 91 22.61 8.34 -29.39
C LYS A 91 23.98 7.95 -29.94
N LEU A 92 24.20 6.68 -30.23
CA LEU A 92 25.42 6.18 -30.84
C LEU A 92 25.31 6.21 -32.37
N ASN A 93 26.44 6.24 -33.06
CA ASN A 93 26.43 6.06 -34.51
C ASN A 93 26.00 4.62 -34.88
N GLU A 94 25.52 4.44 -36.10
CA GLU A 94 24.97 3.16 -36.57
C GLU A 94 25.98 2.01 -36.48
N ALA A 95 27.21 2.23 -36.95
CA ALA A 95 28.27 1.22 -36.91
C ALA A 95 28.58 0.73 -35.48
N THR A 96 28.65 1.64 -34.50
CA THR A 96 28.92 1.28 -33.10
C THR A 96 27.73 0.56 -32.48
N ARG A 97 26.50 1.00 -32.79
CA ARG A 97 25.27 0.35 -32.32
C ARG A 97 25.18 -1.10 -32.80
N GLU A 98 25.40 -1.36 -34.08
CA GLU A 98 25.38 -2.72 -34.64
C GLU A 98 26.48 -3.60 -34.02
N LYS A 99 27.69 -3.05 -33.89
CA LYS A 99 28.81 -3.74 -33.24
C LYS A 99 28.47 -4.16 -31.80
N ILE A 100 27.95 -3.23 -30.99
CA ILE A 100 27.56 -3.51 -29.59
C ILE A 100 26.48 -4.59 -29.53
N LEU A 101 25.46 -4.52 -30.40
CA LEU A 101 24.37 -5.50 -30.43
C LEU A 101 24.84 -6.91 -30.84
N ALA A 102 25.86 -7.00 -31.69
CA ALA A 102 26.45 -8.28 -32.09
C ALA A 102 27.43 -8.84 -31.05
N GLU A 103 28.28 -7.99 -30.45
CA GLU A 103 29.36 -8.41 -29.56
C GLU A 103 28.88 -8.75 -28.14
N LEU A 104 27.95 -7.99 -27.57
CA LEU A 104 27.51 -8.18 -26.18
C LEU A 104 26.96 -9.59 -25.89
N PRO A 105 26.05 -10.16 -26.73
CA PRO A 105 25.56 -11.52 -26.51
C PRO A 105 26.68 -12.57 -26.62
N GLN A 106 27.63 -12.38 -27.54
CA GLN A 106 28.78 -13.28 -27.72
C GLN A 106 29.71 -13.24 -26.51
N GLN A 107 30.02 -12.05 -25.99
CA GLN A 107 30.84 -11.88 -24.79
C GLN A 107 30.19 -12.51 -23.56
N PHE A 108 28.88 -12.29 -23.37
CA PHE A 108 28.14 -12.91 -22.26
C PHE A 108 28.12 -14.44 -22.38
N ALA A 109 27.89 -14.98 -23.58
CA ALA A 109 27.91 -16.41 -23.82
C ALA A 109 29.29 -17.03 -23.56
N ALA A 110 30.37 -16.32 -23.86
CA ALA A 110 31.74 -16.78 -23.66
C ALA A 110 32.18 -16.74 -22.18
N LEU A 111 31.82 -15.68 -21.45
CA LEU A 111 32.25 -15.46 -20.06
C LEU A 111 31.30 -16.09 -19.03
N GLY A 112 30.03 -16.32 -19.40
CA GLY A 112 28.97 -16.72 -18.47
C GLY A 112 28.56 -15.62 -17.48
N THR A 113 29.20 -14.45 -17.56
CA THR A 113 29.01 -13.28 -16.71
C THR A 113 29.15 -12.00 -17.54
N TRP A 114 28.70 -10.88 -16.98
CA TRP A 114 28.90 -9.57 -17.62
C TRP A 114 30.37 -9.15 -17.53
N PRO A 115 30.91 -8.48 -18.57
CA PRO A 115 32.25 -7.89 -18.51
C PRO A 115 32.40 -6.97 -17.29
N GLU A 116 33.59 -6.94 -16.71
CA GLU A 116 33.88 -6.04 -15.59
C GLU A 116 33.78 -4.57 -16.03
N VAL A 117 32.96 -3.80 -15.32
CA VAL A 117 32.77 -2.37 -15.56
C VAL A 117 33.38 -1.61 -14.39
N ALA A 118 34.13 -0.54 -14.69
CA ALA A 118 34.74 0.29 -13.67
C ALA A 118 33.66 0.85 -12.70
N PRO A 119 33.87 0.80 -11.36
CA PRO A 119 32.83 1.17 -10.38
C PRO A 119 32.25 2.57 -10.57
N HIS A 120 33.07 3.56 -10.95
CA HIS A 120 32.63 4.94 -11.16
C HIS A 120 31.61 5.09 -12.31
N LEU A 121 31.63 4.19 -13.30
CA LEU A 121 30.63 4.17 -14.38
C LEU A 121 29.28 3.64 -13.86
N ILE A 122 29.32 2.65 -12.97
CA ILE A 122 28.12 2.10 -12.32
C ILE A 122 27.46 3.20 -11.47
N GLU A 123 28.25 3.91 -10.66
CA GLU A 123 27.75 5.03 -9.83
C GLU A 123 27.14 6.15 -10.69
N SER A 124 27.81 6.51 -11.79
CA SER A 124 27.30 7.52 -12.73
C SER A 124 25.98 7.09 -13.37
N ALA A 125 25.87 5.82 -13.76
CA ALA A 125 24.64 5.24 -14.31
C ALA A 125 23.51 5.21 -13.27
N GLU A 126 23.81 4.87 -12.01
CA GLU A 126 22.83 4.93 -10.93
C GLU A 126 22.32 6.36 -10.69
N GLN A 127 23.22 7.34 -10.68
CA GLN A 127 22.84 8.74 -10.51
C GLN A 127 21.96 9.22 -11.67
N MET A 128 22.32 8.87 -12.90
CA MET A 128 21.49 9.12 -14.08
C MET A 128 20.10 8.47 -13.93
N LEU A 129 20.03 7.20 -13.54
CA LEU A 129 18.77 6.48 -13.35
C LEU A 129 17.90 7.13 -12.26
N ARG A 130 18.49 7.62 -11.16
CA ARG A 130 17.78 8.36 -10.11
C ARG A 130 17.16 9.65 -10.66
N ASN A 131 17.86 10.36 -11.54
CA ASN A 131 17.39 11.61 -12.14
C ASN A 131 16.25 11.39 -13.16
N ILE A 132 16.25 10.26 -13.86
CA ILE A 132 15.24 9.92 -14.88
C ILE A 132 13.97 9.32 -14.24
N ARG A 133 13.99 8.96 -12.96
CA ARG A 133 12.81 8.41 -12.28
C ARG A 133 11.63 9.38 -12.35
N SER A 134 10.61 8.94 -13.07
CA SER A 134 9.33 9.65 -13.14
C SER A 134 8.53 9.46 -11.85
N LYS A 135 7.82 10.51 -11.43
CA LYS A 135 6.76 10.38 -10.44
C LYS A 135 5.53 9.83 -11.17
N LYS A 136 5.12 8.63 -10.82
CA LYS A 136 3.86 8.05 -11.29
C LYS A 136 2.86 8.07 -10.16
N THR A 137 1.66 8.57 -10.42
CA THR A 137 0.55 8.40 -9.47
C THR A 137 -0.06 7.03 -9.71
N VAL A 138 -0.17 6.24 -8.64
CA VAL A 138 -0.85 4.95 -8.64
C VAL A 138 -2.06 5.09 -7.75
N LYS A 139 -3.23 4.70 -8.27
CA LYS A 139 -4.45 4.60 -7.47
C LYS A 139 -4.30 3.43 -6.51
N VAL A 140 -4.31 3.72 -5.22
CA VAL A 140 -4.26 2.74 -4.14
C VAL A 140 -5.62 2.71 -3.48
N ARG A 141 -6.19 1.51 -3.35
CA ARG A 141 -7.51 1.36 -2.76
C ARG A 141 -7.53 1.78 -1.29
N GLY A 142 -8.61 2.41 -0.87
CA GLY A 142 -8.80 2.87 0.51
C GLY A 142 -8.83 1.74 1.52
N ASN A 143 -8.12 1.89 2.64
CA ASN A 143 -7.98 0.83 3.64
C ASN A 143 -9.34 0.38 4.21
N VAL A 144 -9.52 -0.92 4.38
CA VAL A 144 -10.71 -1.51 5.02
C VAL A 144 -10.33 -1.85 6.46
N ARG A 145 -11.03 -1.26 7.43
CA ARG A 145 -10.72 -1.44 8.85
C ARG A 145 -11.97 -1.82 9.62
N PHE A 146 -11.86 -2.88 10.43
CA PHE A 146 -12.87 -3.22 11.41
C PHE A 146 -12.57 -2.47 12.72
N VAL A 147 -13.56 -1.72 13.22
CA VAL A 147 -13.46 -0.98 14.48
C VAL A 147 -14.38 -1.69 15.48
N TYR A 148 -13.78 -2.26 16.52
CA TYR A 148 -14.52 -2.89 17.61
C TYR A 148 -15.32 -1.84 18.38
N ASP A 149 -16.58 -2.14 18.67
CA ASP A 149 -17.35 -1.35 19.61
C ASP A 149 -16.87 -1.70 21.02
N ALA A 150 -16.27 -0.73 21.72
CA ALA A 150 -15.60 -0.92 23.02
C ALA A 150 -16.46 -1.56 24.12
N ASN A 151 -17.76 -1.71 23.91
CA ASN A 151 -18.73 -2.21 24.89
C ASN A 151 -19.55 -3.41 24.41
N GLY A 152 -19.29 -3.97 23.21
CA GLY A 152 -20.16 -5.00 22.62
C GLY A 152 -21.62 -4.56 22.41
N GLN A 153 -21.89 -3.26 22.59
CA GLN A 153 -23.17 -2.63 22.31
C GLN A 153 -23.05 -1.91 20.97
N PRO A 154 -24.05 -2.05 20.06
CA PRO A 154 -23.98 -1.45 18.74
C PRO A 154 -23.76 0.05 18.87
N ALA A 155 -22.69 0.56 18.26
CA ALA A 155 -22.42 1.99 18.22
C ALA A 155 -23.69 2.72 17.75
N LYS A 156 -24.30 3.48 18.68
CA LYS A 156 -25.50 4.27 18.40
C LYS A 156 -25.17 5.11 17.17
N PRO A 157 -25.94 5.01 16.05
CA PRO A 157 -25.61 5.72 14.83
C PRO A 157 -25.53 7.20 15.19
N MET A 158 -24.31 7.73 15.14
CA MET A 158 -24.04 9.12 15.47
C MET A 158 -24.61 9.91 14.31
N ASN A 159 -25.88 10.30 14.47
CA ASN A 159 -26.60 11.15 13.55
C ASN A 159 -25.78 12.44 13.44
N ARG A 160 -24.95 12.53 12.40
CA ARG A 160 -24.26 13.77 12.05
C ARG A 160 -25.36 14.74 11.65
N ARG A 161 -25.95 15.41 12.65
CA ARG A 161 -26.55 16.72 12.44
C ARG A 161 -25.44 17.56 11.82
N THR A 162 -25.53 17.70 10.51
CA THR A 162 -24.95 18.80 9.74
C THR A 162 -25.46 20.09 10.37
N THR A 163 -24.83 20.52 11.45
CA THR A 163 -24.90 21.90 11.89
C THR A 163 -24.16 22.68 10.82
N GLY A 164 -24.91 23.11 9.81
CA GLY A 164 -24.51 24.15 8.88
C GLY A 164 -24.12 25.38 9.67
N ARG A 165 -22.84 25.49 10.03
CA ARG A 165 -22.19 26.77 10.33
C ARG A 165 -21.52 27.22 9.06
N ASN A 166 -22.35 27.77 8.19
CA ASN A 166 -21.95 28.62 7.09
C ASN A 166 -21.26 29.85 7.68
N ARG A 167 -19.96 29.76 7.96
CA ARG A 167 -19.13 30.92 8.30
C ARG A 167 -18.57 31.47 7.00
N HIS A 168 -19.35 32.36 6.38
CA HIS A 168 -18.81 33.35 5.46
C HIS A 168 -17.63 34.05 6.14
N ARG A 169 -16.41 33.75 5.69
CA ARG A 169 -15.25 34.63 5.91
C ARG A 169 -15.24 35.63 4.76
N PRO A 170 -15.37 36.94 5.02
CA PRO A 170 -15.10 37.92 3.98
C PRO A 170 -13.62 37.86 3.60
N MET A 171 -13.35 37.79 2.29
CA MET A 171 -12.05 37.99 1.69
C MET A 171 -11.56 39.40 2.03
N GLN A 172 -10.58 39.52 2.92
CA GLN A 172 -9.80 40.76 3.00
C GLN A 172 -8.73 40.69 1.92
N SER A 173 -9.02 41.36 0.81
CA SER A 173 -8.07 41.70 -0.25
C SER A 173 -7.05 42.71 0.29
N ASN A 174 -5.92 42.23 0.80
CA ASN A 174 -4.76 43.09 1.01
C ASN A 174 -3.99 43.22 -0.31
N CYS A 175 -4.46 44.17 -1.13
CA CYS A 175 -3.60 44.91 -2.05
C CYS A 175 -2.52 45.64 -1.22
N ARG A 176 -1.27 45.17 -1.29
CA ARG A 176 -0.10 46.03 -1.10
C ARG A 176 0.86 45.75 -2.25
N GLU A 177 0.78 46.57 -3.28
CA GLU A 177 1.52 47.82 -3.41
C GLU A 177 2.96 47.54 -3.86
N SER A 178 3.08 47.60 -5.18
CA SER A 178 4.28 47.78 -5.97
C SER A 178 5.29 48.72 -5.32
N ARG A 179 6.53 48.27 -5.14
CA ARG A 179 7.70 49.15 -5.19
C ARG A 179 8.72 48.60 -6.16
N ARG A 180 8.73 49.22 -7.35
CA ARG A 180 9.92 49.39 -8.16
C ARG A 180 10.97 50.11 -7.30
N CYS A 181 12.15 49.52 -7.17
CA CYS A 181 13.37 50.28 -6.91
C CYS A 181 14.46 49.75 -7.84
N THR A 182 14.83 50.61 -8.76
CA THR A 182 16.00 50.58 -9.63
C THR A 182 17.31 50.43 -8.85
N LYS A 183 18.27 49.72 -9.44
CA LYS A 183 19.60 50.24 -9.78
C LYS A 183 20.14 49.47 -10.96
#